data_AF-A0A7W7IIU4-F1
#
_entry.id   AF-A0A7W7IIU4-F1
#
_cell.length_a   1.000
_cell.length_b   1.000
_cell.length_c   1.000
_cell.angle_alpha   90.00
_cell.angle_beta   90.00
_cell.angle_gamma   90.00
#
_symmetry.space_group_name_H-M   'P 1'
#
loop_
_entity.id
_entity.type
_entity.pdbx_description
1 polymer ?
#
loop_
_entity_poly.entity_id
_entity_poly.type
_entity_poly.pdbx_seq_one_letter_code
_entity_poly.pdbx_strand_id
1 'polypeptide(L)'
;MKSSVPYLLPEGRERVLSMIGKGQYIPAIKLVREVTGLGLKEAKEYVDGLKGEAFARVVPPETQGKAQALIAQGSPKDAVKLIRRELGLDSRAAKDYVKALQGGHLIIAPGGMLSDRVRAFKQAGDHESAIALVCAETGMRRDEALRFVEAIR
;
A
#
# COMPACT_ATOMS: atom_id res chain seq x y z
N MET A 1 -2.09 4.50 21.95
CA MET A 1 -1.63 3.11 21.75
C MET A 1 -2.84 2.22 21.54
N LYS A 2 -2.74 1.27 20.60
CA LYS A 2 -3.65 0.15 20.30
C LYS A 2 -4.81 0.42 19.32
N SER A 3 -4.47 0.48 18.04
CA SER A 3 -5.41 0.17 16.93
C SER A 3 -4.92 -1.09 16.21
N SER A 4 -4.56 -2.13 16.97
CA SER A 4 -4.34 -3.46 16.39
C SER A 4 -5.68 -4.17 16.51
N VAL A 5 -6.41 -4.26 15.40
CA VAL A 5 -7.67 -5.01 15.31
C VAL A 5 -7.32 -6.49 15.47
N PRO A 6 -7.53 -7.11 16.64
CA PRO A 6 -6.78 -8.31 16.97
C PRO A 6 -7.41 -9.61 16.45
N TYR A 7 -8.55 -9.59 15.77
CA TYR A 7 -9.30 -10.85 15.52
C TYR A 7 -10.04 -10.91 14.18
N LEU A 8 -9.49 -10.30 13.11
CA LEU A 8 -9.96 -10.67 11.77
C LEU A 8 -9.21 -11.94 11.33
N LEU A 9 -9.91 -13.07 11.29
CA LEU A 9 -9.37 -14.30 10.72
C LEU A 9 -8.84 -14.03 9.31
N PRO A 10 -7.80 -14.76 8.83
CA PRO A 10 -7.23 -14.55 7.50
C PRO A 10 -8.28 -14.49 6.39
N GLU A 11 -9.32 -15.33 6.43
CA GLU A 11 -10.39 -15.31 5.43
C GLU A 11 -11.27 -14.06 5.52
N GLY A 12 -11.50 -13.55 6.74
CA GLY A 12 -12.21 -12.30 6.98
C GLY A 12 -11.46 -11.11 6.41
N ARG A 13 -10.13 -11.07 6.59
CA ARG A 13 -9.26 -10.02 6.04
C ARG A 13 -9.25 -10.03 4.53
N GLU A 14 -9.15 -11.20 3.90
CA GLU A 14 -9.20 -11.29 2.45
C GLU A 14 -10.53 -10.81 1.88
N ARG A 15 -11.65 -11.16 2.51
CA ARG A 15 -12.97 -10.66 2.10
C ARG A 15 -13.05 -9.14 2.20
N VAL A 16 -12.56 -8.56 3.29
CA VAL A 16 -12.50 -7.10 3.47
C VAL A 16 -11.63 -6.46 2.38
N LEU A 17 -10.44 -6.98 2.11
CA LEU A 17 -9.55 -6.49 1.05
C LEU A 17 -10.21 -6.56 -0.33
N SER A 18 -10.88 -7.68 -0.65
CA SER A 18 -11.63 -7.84 -1.90
C SER A 18 -12.77 -6.83 -2.02
N MET A 19 -13.52 -6.58 -0.94
CA MET A 19 -14.61 -5.59 -0.96
C MET A 19 -14.06 -4.18 -1.17
N ILE A 20 -12.97 -3.83 -0.49
CA ILE A 20 -12.30 -2.53 -0.64
C ILE A 20 -11.80 -2.34 -2.09
N GLY A 21 -11.17 -3.38 -2.67
CA GLY A 21 -10.71 -3.35 -4.06
C GLY A 21 -11.85 -3.13 -5.07
N LYS A 22 -13.07 -3.54 -4.73
CA LYS A 22 -14.29 -3.32 -5.53
C LYS A 22 -15.01 -1.99 -5.20
N GLY A 23 -14.46 -1.15 -4.32
CA GLY A 23 -15.11 0.09 -3.87
C GLY A 23 -16.25 -0.10 -2.87
N GLN A 24 -16.45 -1.31 -2.35
CA GLN A 24 -17.53 -1.67 -1.42
C GLN A 24 -17.16 -1.34 0.04
N TYR A 25 -16.92 -0.07 0.36
CA TYR A 25 -16.47 0.33 1.71
C TYR A 25 -17.53 0.15 2.79
N ILE A 26 -18.81 0.42 2.49
CA ILE A 26 -19.89 0.28 3.48
C ILE A 26 -20.06 -1.20 3.89
N PRO A 27 -20.14 -2.18 2.96
CA PRO A 27 -20.11 -3.60 3.30
C PRO A 27 -18.84 -4.01 4.05
N ALA A 28 -17.67 -3.51 3.66
CA ALA A 28 -16.40 -3.83 4.33
C ALA A 28 -16.39 -3.36 5.79
N ILE A 29 -16.84 -2.13 6.07
CA ILE A 29 -16.95 -1.59 7.43
C ILE A 29 -17.98 -2.39 8.23
N LYS A 30 -19.12 -2.75 7.62
CA LYS A 30 -20.14 -3.57 8.28
C LYS A 30 -19.58 -4.94 8.69
N LEU A 31 -18.88 -5.63 7.78
CA LEU A 31 -18.25 -6.92 8.06
C LEU A 31 -17.23 -6.82 9.20
N VAL A 32 -16.36 -5.81 9.17
CA VAL A 32 -15.38 -5.58 10.24
C VAL A 32 -16.09 -5.40 11.58
N ARG A 33 -17.16 -4.60 11.65
CA ARG A 33 -17.93 -4.41 12.88
C ARG A 33 -18.58 -5.69 13.39
N GLU A 34 -19.16 -6.49 12.49
CA GLU A 34 -19.81 -7.76 12.84
C GLU A 34 -18.81 -8.79 13.37
N VAL A 35 -17.61 -8.86 12.78
CA VAL A 35 -16.59 -9.85 13.17
C VAL A 35 -15.84 -9.42 14.42
N THR A 36 -15.51 -8.14 14.57
CA THR A 36 -14.60 -7.68 15.63
C THR A 36 -15.30 -6.93 16.77
N GLY A 37 -16.60 -6.64 16.64
CA GLY A 37 -17.37 -5.88 17.62
C GLY A 37 -16.98 -4.40 17.74
N LEU A 38 -16.18 -3.89 16.79
CA LEU A 38 -15.65 -2.52 16.87
C LEU A 38 -16.75 -1.46 16.68
N GLY A 39 -16.51 -0.28 17.27
CA GLY A 39 -17.30 0.91 17.01
C GLY A 39 -17.18 1.35 15.54
N LEU A 40 -18.16 2.14 15.08
CA LEU A 40 -18.20 2.62 13.69
C LEU A 40 -16.91 3.37 13.29
N LYS A 41 -16.38 4.19 14.21
CA LYS A 41 -15.15 4.96 13.99
C LYS A 41 -13.94 4.04 13.79
N GLU A 42 -13.74 3.09 14.69
CA GLU A 42 -12.58 2.18 14.67
C GLU A 42 -12.62 1.25 13.46
N ALA A 43 -13.81 0.71 13.13
CA ALA A 43 -13.99 -0.11 11.95
C ALA A 43 -13.72 0.67 10.65
N LYS A 44 -14.14 1.93 10.58
CA LYS A 44 -13.83 2.81 9.46
C LYS A 44 -12.32 3.07 9.36
N GLU A 45 -11.66 3.42 10.46
CA GLU A 45 -10.21 3.66 10.47
C GLU A 45 -9.43 2.42 10.02
N TYR A 46 -9.85 1.23 10.45
CA TYR A 46 -9.27 -0.03 10.00
C TYR A 46 -9.44 -0.26 8.49
N VAL A 47 -10.66 -0.10 7.97
CA VAL A 47 -10.94 -0.24 6.54
C VAL A 47 -10.19 0.82 5.71
N ASP A 48 -10.11 2.05 6.20
CA ASP A 48 -9.35 3.13 5.55
C ASP A 48 -7.85 2.80 5.50
N GLY A 49 -7.29 2.16 6.54
CA GLY A 49 -5.90 1.69 6.54
C GLY A 49 -5.62 0.55 5.55
N LEU A 50 -6.61 -0.33 5.32
CA LEU A 50 -6.49 -1.44 4.37
C LEU A 50 -6.65 -1.03 2.90
N LYS A 51 -7.09 0.20 2.61
CA LYS A 51 -7.26 0.71 1.24
C LYS A 51 -5.99 0.58 0.41
N GLY A 52 -4.84 0.99 0.96
CA GLY A 52 -3.56 0.89 0.27
C GLY A 52 -3.28 -0.55 -0.18
N GLU A 53 -3.32 -1.50 0.76
CA GLU A 53 -3.08 -2.91 0.48
C GLU A 53 -4.09 -3.49 -0.54
N ALA A 54 -5.37 -3.20 -0.36
CA ALA A 54 -6.43 -3.69 -1.25
C ALA A 54 -6.22 -3.21 -2.69
N PHE A 55 -5.91 -1.93 -2.87
CA PHE A 55 -5.63 -1.41 -4.20
C PHE A 55 -4.32 -1.92 -4.77
N ALA A 56 -3.29 -2.12 -3.94
CA ALA A 56 -2.02 -2.68 -4.41
C ALA A 56 -2.19 -4.08 -5.01
N ARG A 57 -3.14 -4.88 -4.51
CA ARG A 57 -3.49 -6.20 -5.07
C ARG A 57 -4.28 -6.12 -6.38
N VAL A 58 -5.07 -5.06 -6.58
CA VAL A 58 -5.91 -4.89 -7.78
C VAL A 58 -5.15 -4.17 -8.89
N VAL A 59 -4.22 -3.27 -8.56
CA VAL A 59 -3.49 -2.44 -9.53
C VAL A 59 -2.19 -3.16 -9.96
N PRO A 60 -2.03 -3.54 -11.23
CA PRO A 60 -0.78 -4.12 -11.74
C PRO A 60 0.41 -3.17 -11.51
N PRO A 61 1.62 -3.67 -11.17
CA PRO A 61 2.78 -2.84 -10.84
C PRO A 61 3.13 -1.84 -11.95
N GLU A 62 2.93 -2.19 -13.22
CA GLU A 62 3.10 -1.28 -14.35
C GLU A 62 2.15 -0.08 -14.31
N THR A 63 0.88 -0.32 -13.98
CA THR A 63 -0.15 0.70 -13.84
C THR A 63 0.12 1.59 -12.63
N GLN A 64 0.66 1.02 -11.55
CA GLN A 64 1.13 1.78 -10.39
C GLN A 64 2.27 2.72 -10.78
N GLY A 65 3.30 2.21 -11.47
CA GLY A 65 4.44 3.01 -11.91
C GLY A 65 4.04 4.15 -12.85
N LYS A 66 3.12 3.88 -13.79
CA LYS A 66 2.54 4.93 -14.66
C LYS A 66 1.77 5.98 -13.87
N ALA A 67 0.94 5.55 -12.90
CA ALA A 67 0.20 6.47 -12.04
C ALA A 67 1.15 7.33 -11.18
N GLN A 68 2.21 6.75 -10.65
CA GLN A 68 3.24 7.49 -9.91
C GLN A 68 3.99 8.50 -10.77
N ALA A 69 4.40 8.11 -11.99
CA ALA A 69 5.05 9.03 -12.90
C ALA A 69 4.16 10.24 -13.21
N LEU A 70 2.86 10.02 -13.39
CA LEU A 70 1.88 11.10 -13.60
C LEU A 70 1.71 11.98 -12.36
N ILE A 71 1.74 11.40 -11.16
CA ILE A 71 1.71 12.16 -9.90
C ILE A 71 2.99 13.01 -9.75
N ALA A 72 4.16 12.45 -10.02
CA ALA A 72 5.46 13.14 -9.95
C ALA A 72 5.56 14.29 -10.96
N GLN A 73 4.92 14.16 -12.12
CA GLN A 73 4.79 15.21 -13.13
C GLN A 73 3.77 16.31 -12.76
N GLY A 74 3.10 16.21 -11.61
CA GLY A 74 2.10 17.20 -11.19
C GLY A 74 0.71 16.99 -11.82
N SER A 75 0.45 15.82 -12.42
CA SER A 75 -0.79 15.48 -13.11
C SER A 75 -1.60 14.38 -12.39
N PRO A 76 -2.07 14.60 -11.15
CA PRO A 76 -2.83 13.59 -10.39
C PRO A 76 -4.19 13.26 -11.03
N LYS A 77 -4.78 14.19 -11.80
CA LYS A 77 -6.04 13.93 -12.52
C LYS A 77 -5.88 12.86 -13.60
N ASP A 78 -4.75 12.86 -14.29
CA ASP A 78 -4.46 11.86 -15.31
C ASP A 78 -4.16 10.50 -14.69
N ALA A 79 -3.49 10.47 -13.53
CA ALA A 79 -3.33 9.24 -12.75
C ALA A 79 -4.69 8.63 -12.36
N VAL A 80 -5.64 9.45 -11.88
CA VAL A 80 -7.01 8.99 -11.60
C VAL A 80 -7.68 8.44 -12.86
N LYS A 81 -7.56 9.13 -14.00
CA LYS A 81 -8.17 8.70 -15.27
C LYS A 81 -7.60 7.37 -15.75
N LEU A 82 -6.28 7.19 -15.66
CA LEU A 82 -5.58 5.95 -15.97
C LEU A 82 -6.09 4.80 -15.09
N ILE A 83 -6.13 4.99 -13.78
CA ILE A 83 -6.58 3.97 -12.82
C ILE A 83 -8.03 3.55 -13.06
N ARG A 84 -8.92 4.50 -13.38
CA ARG A 84 -10.31 4.20 -13.73
C ARG A 84 -10.42 3.38 -15.02
N ARG A 85 -9.63 3.73 -16.04
CA ARG A 85 -9.68 3.05 -17.35
C ARG A 85 -9.13 1.63 -17.27
N GLU A 86 -7.98 1.46 -16.60
CA GLU A 86 -7.27 0.18 -16.55
C GLU A 86 -7.93 -0.83 -15.60
N LEU A 87 -8.59 -0.38 -14.53
CA LEU A 87 -9.12 -1.25 -13.47
C LEU A 87 -10.64 -1.26 -13.37
N GLY A 88 -11.34 -0.44 -14.17
CA GLY A 88 -12.79 -0.26 -14.05
C GLY A 88 -13.22 0.34 -12.70
N LEU A 89 -12.30 0.94 -11.94
CA LEU A 89 -12.60 1.54 -10.64
C LEU A 89 -13.50 2.77 -10.80
N ASP A 90 -14.35 2.97 -9.80
CA ASP A 90 -15.15 4.19 -9.72
C ASP A 90 -14.27 5.43 -9.43
N SER A 91 -14.86 6.61 -9.64
CA SER A 91 -14.14 7.89 -9.46
C SER A 91 -13.65 8.11 -8.04
N ARG A 92 -14.26 7.50 -7.03
CA ARG A 92 -13.89 7.66 -5.62
C ARG A 92 -12.73 6.74 -5.27
N ALA A 93 -12.80 5.47 -5.64
CA ALA A 93 -11.74 4.49 -5.46
C ALA A 93 -10.45 4.91 -6.16
N ALA A 94 -10.54 5.40 -7.40
CA ALA A 94 -9.36 5.87 -8.11
C ALA A 94 -8.72 7.12 -7.46
N LYS A 95 -9.52 8.04 -6.91
CA LYS A 95 -9.01 9.19 -6.14
C LYS A 95 -8.39 8.76 -4.81
N ASP A 96 -9.03 7.84 -4.10
CA ASP A 96 -8.51 7.28 -2.85
C ASP A 96 -7.18 6.57 -3.09
N TYR A 97 -7.04 5.84 -4.20
CA TYR A 97 -5.78 5.21 -4.59
C TYR A 97 -4.68 6.24 -4.91
N VAL A 98 -4.97 7.24 -5.73
CA VAL A 98 -4.01 8.31 -6.04
C VAL A 98 -3.63 9.09 -4.78
N LYS A 99 -4.56 9.31 -3.86
CA LYS A 99 -4.29 9.93 -2.56
C LYS A 99 -3.40 9.02 -1.70
N ALA A 100 -3.60 7.71 -1.72
CA ALA A 100 -2.73 6.75 -1.04
C ALA A 100 -1.31 6.73 -1.62
N LEU A 101 -1.18 6.84 -2.95
CA LEU A 101 0.10 6.99 -3.64
C LEU A 101 0.80 8.31 -3.25
N GLN A 102 0.07 9.42 -3.20
CA GLN A 102 0.61 10.73 -2.80
C GLN A 102 0.99 10.79 -1.32
N GLY A 103 0.26 10.10 -0.46
CA GLY A 103 0.50 10.05 0.98
C GLY A 103 1.63 9.11 1.41
N GLY A 104 2.38 8.54 0.46
CA GLY A 104 3.52 7.64 0.74
C GLY A 104 3.16 6.35 1.47
N HIS A 105 1.87 5.99 1.54
CA HIS A 105 1.36 4.83 2.30
C HIS A 105 1.34 3.53 1.50
N LEU A 106 1.74 3.59 0.23
CA LEU A 106 2.03 2.42 -0.57
C LEU A 106 3.54 2.24 -0.54
N ILE A 107 4.02 1.29 0.26
CA ILE A 107 5.38 0.77 0.16
C ILE A 107 5.42 0.01 -1.17
N ILE A 108 5.69 0.74 -2.24
CA ILE A 108 5.96 0.16 -3.54
C ILE A 108 7.40 -0.31 -3.44
N ALA A 109 7.65 -1.61 -3.55
CA ALA A 109 8.98 -2.09 -3.89
C ALA A 109 9.33 -1.44 -5.24
N PRO A 110 10.26 -0.46 -5.29
CA PRO A 110 10.45 0.30 -6.52
C PRO A 110 10.91 -0.64 -7.64
N GLY A 111 10.21 -0.68 -8.77
CA GLY A 111 10.70 -1.42 -9.93
C GLY A 111 12.08 -0.89 -10.34
N GLY A 112 13.12 -1.67 -10.08
CA GLY A 112 14.53 -1.29 -10.24
C GLY A 112 15.45 -2.31 -9.58
N MET A 113 16.77 -2.19 -9.81
CA MET A 113 17.74 -3.06 -9.14
C MET A 113 17.62 -2.86 -7.62
N LEU A 114 17.87 -3.90 -6.83
CA LEU A 114 17.80 -3.83 -5.35
C LEU A 114 18.55 -2.59 -4.80
N SER A 115 19.67 -2.22 -5.43
CA SER A 115 20.46 -1.05 -5.08
C SER A 115 19.73 0.29 -5.25
N ASP A 116 18.94 0.46 -6.31
CA ASP A 116 18.19 1.71 -6.55
C ASP A 116 17.07 1.87 -5.50
N ARG A 117 16.45 0.76 -5.13
CA ARG A 117 15.41 0.72 -4.09
C ARG A 117 15.97 1.06 -2.71
N VAL A 118 17.10 0.46 -2.36
CA VAL A 118 17.80 0.76 -1.11
C VAL A 118 18.23 2.22 -1.07
N ARG A 119 18.70 2.78 -2.19
CA ARG A 119 19.08 4.19 -2.27
C ARG A 119 17.88 5.12 -2.07
N ALA A 120 16.71 4.79 -2.61
CA ALA A 120 15.49 5.56 -2.39
C ALA A 120 15.10 5.61 -0.90
N PHE A 121 15.17 4.47 -0.20
CA PHE A 121 14.92 4.42 1.24
C PHE A 121 15.93 5.23 2.06
N LYS A 122 17.23 5.18 1.69
CA LYS A 122 18.26 6.04 2.32
C LYS A 122 18.01 7.52 2.10
N GLN A 123 17.62 7.93 0.89
CA GLN A 123 17.29 9.33 0.58
C GLN A 123 16.06 9.82 1.35
N ALA A 124 15.12 8.92 1.65
CA ALA A 124 13.97 9.21 2.50
C ALA A 124 14.29 9.18 4.01
N GLY A 125 15.52 8.80 4.41
CA GLY A 125 15.94 8.65 5.80
C GLY A 125 15.47 7.36 6.48
N ASP A 126 14.75 6.50 5.77
CA ASP A 126 14.16 5.27 6.31
C ASP A 126 15.08 4.05 6.09
N HIS A 127 16.07 3.94 6.97
CA HIS A 127 17.08 2.89 6.90
C HIS A 127 16.52 1.51 7.30
N GLU A 128 15.55 1.46 8.21
CA GLU A 128 14.95 0.20 8.66
C GLU A 128 14.18 -0.47 7.53
N SER A 129 13.42 0.31 6.74
CA SER A 129 12.72 -0.23 5.56
C SER A 129 13.68 -0.70 4.47
N ALA A 130 14.85 -0.06 4.32
CA ALA A 130 15.89 -0.52 3.39
C ALA A 130 16.46 -1.90 3.80
N ILE A 131 16.72 -2.08 5.10
CA ILE A 131 17.25 -3.34 5.64
C ILE A 131 16.21 -4.46 5.50
N ALA A 132 14.96 -4.17 5.84
CA ALA A 132 13.86 -5.12 5.71
C ALA A 132 13.67 -5.59 4.27
N LEU A 133 13.78 -4.67 3.29
CA LEU A 133 13.72 -4.98 1.87
C LEU A 133 14.84 -5.94 1.45
N VAL A 134 16.09 -5.67 1.86
CA VAL A 134 17.24 -6.51 1.52
C VAL A 134 17.10 -7.90 2.12
N CYS A 135 16.73 -8.01 3.40
CA CYS A 135 16.47 -9.30 4.04
C CYS A 135 15.40 -10.12 3.30
N ALA A 136 14.31 -9.47 2.90
CA ALA A 136 13.19 -10.13 2.25
C ALA A 136 13.54 -10.66 0.84
N GLU A 137 14.40 -9.97 0.10
CA GLU A 137 14.70 -10.33 -1.30
C GLU A 137 15.95 -11.18 -1.49
N THR A 138 16.97 -11.02 -0.63
CA THR A 138 18.24 -11.77 -0.76
C THR A 138 18.36 -12.92 0.23
N GLY A 139 17.49 -12.97 1.24
CA GLY A 139 17.59 -13.92 2.36
C GLY A 139 18.73 -13.60 3.33
N MET A 140 19.40 -12.45 3.18
CA MET A 140 20.46 -12.00 4.09
C MET A 140 19.93 -11.80 5.51
N ARG A 141 20.81 -12.03 6.49
CA ARG A 141 20.51 -11.68 7.88
C ARG A 141 20.53 -10.17 8.07
N ARG A 142 19.80 -9.67 9.08
CA ARG A 142 19.69 -8.22 9.36
C ARG A 142 21.04 -7.51 9.40
N ASP A 143 22.06 -8.12 10.00
CA ASP A 143 23.41 -7.54 10.08
C ASP A 143 24.12 -7.47 8.72
N GLU A 144 23.89 -8.45 7.84
CA GLU A 144 24.40 -8.42 6.46
C GLU A 144 23.64 -7.41 5.60
N ALA A 145 22.32 -7.36 5.76
CA ALA A 145 21.48 -6.39 5.08
C ALA A 145 21.83 -4.95 5.49
N LEU A 146 22.13 -4.69 6.77
CA LEU A 146 22.63 -3.40 7.25
C LEU A 146 23.92 -3.01 6.51
N ARG A 147 24.91 -3.91 6.45
CA ARG A 147 26.18 -3.65 5.75
C ARG A 147 25.98 -3.39 4.27
N PHE A 148 25.05 -4.10 3.64
CA PHE A 148 24.69 -3.89 2.24
C PHE A 148 24.09 -2.49 2.03
N VAL A 149 23.17 -2.07 2.91
CA VAL A 149 22.56 -0.73 2.87
C VAL A 149 23.60 0.38 3.12
N GLU A 150 24.53 0.17 4.05
CA GLU A 150 25.61 1.12 4.31
C GLU A 150 26.59 1.24 3.14
N ALA A 151 26.88 0.13 2.45
CA ALA A 151 27.79 0.08 1.30
C ALA A 151 27.28 0.82 0.06
N ILE A 152 25.97 0.98 -0.08
CA ILE A 152 25.36 1.72 -1.20
C ILE A 152 25.52 3.23 -0.95
N ARG A 153 26.41 3.87 -1.72
CA ARG A 153 26.56 5.34 -1.76
C ARG A 153 25.40 6.01 -2.50
#